data_AF-A0A0D0HTP2-F1
#
_entry.id   AF-A0A0D0HTP2-F1
#
_cell.length_a   1.000
_cell.length_b   1.000
_cell.length_c   1.000
_cell.angle_alpha   90.00
_cell.angle_beta   90.00
_cell.angle_gamma   90.00
#
_symmetry.space_group_name_H-M   'P 1'
#
loop_
_entity.id
_entity.type
_entity.pdbx_description
1 polymer ?
#
loop_
_entity_poly.entity_id
_entity_poly.type
_entity_poly.pdbx_seq_one_letter_code
_entity_poly.pdbx_strand_id
1 'polypeptide(L)'
;MLKKIVGYALVALMIFSSMPTATEATSIRPMHIPITANGKTIQTDTSPIMVNNRVLVPFRAISQSMGANIFWNANTKQVTVQKNKKVIFLTVQSTTATINDQTVTLDSPPIIYRGRTFVPVRFVAEALDANVQWTGKEVRISWSTLQTSAGAVYVNQTKVTNNTMTDGVYTYVPLKKLLTAIDVNVDWIETEETMIVRLSRGQMSITAGKKQLIVDDHEIVAPLAPIRLNDEWYVSASWVMTVFGAQMTRNGNNDLFFSIPRTTFRSPLLPIAETSIAVPQHVTTPKMADDRRLLISDNPEVLTPVSVPNQQATLALDHVQGQQGTMDHRVFGWHVNNLGTRATVAIIVDNRSSNDIIVTNIKGTSRTSPNSWGHYDVGLPLAETVLRQALTTAPTVKVKAGTGAVIQAFDVSNNQLLGFLYDFTIQQENNGTGNYRIRTVVTSSSANFSTISPTLAPLDSYATHPRGVWKGTTLEATLPTYTIDNEPVAYSISNGKTDHLLSVANALSDPTETVHNPGHYGLTYRLSLPIQNETGEIQTVRLRFSARGGSYCGAVKVNGVVYVIPPLQPFTQSASVDYIVFSNQDMISLEFMHAGGAALPLGVEVSTVK
;
A
#
# COMPACT_ATOMS: atom_id res chain seq x y z
N MET A 1 -17.38 78.58 -66.04
CA MET A 1 -17.29 78.78 -64.58
C MET A 1 -17.12 77.42 -63.90
N LEU A 2 -16.10 77.31 -63.04
CA LEU A 2 -15.89 76.37 -61.91
C LEU A 2 -16.55 74.97 -61.90
N LYS A 3 -15.70 73.93 -61.76
CA LYS A 3 -15.63 72.96 -60.62
C LYS A 3 -14.77 71.74 -61.03
N LYS A 4 -13.61 71.53 -60.36
CA LYS A 4 -13.32 70.45 -59.38
C LYS A 4 -13.21 69.05 -60.06
N ILE A 5 -12.15 68.24 -59.88
CA ILE A 5 -11.78 67.52 -58.64
C ILE A 5 -10.50 66.64 -58.84
N VAL A 6 -9.62 66.58 -57.81
CA VAL A 6 -8.88 65.43 -57.19
C VAL A 6 -7.85 64.65 -58.04
N GLY A 7 -6.69 64.19 -57.54
CA GLY A 7 -6.05 64.18 -56.21
C GLY A 7 -4.83 63.22 -56.19
N TYR A 8 -3.85 63.50 -55.33
CA TYR A 8 -2.58 62.76 -55.16
C TYR A 8 -2.58 61.96 -53.85
N ALA A 9 -1.90 60.80 -53.82
CA ALA A 9 -1.64 60.00 -52.61
C ALA A 9 -0.12 59.84 -52.38
N LEU A 10 0.33 60.10 -51.15
CA LEU A 10 1.69 59.86 -50.65
C LEU A 10 1.65 59.47 -49.16
N VAL A 11 2.39 58.39 -48.88
CA VAL A 11 2.83 57.72 -47.64
C VAL A 11 2.59 58.42 -46.29
N ALA A 12 2.05 57.67 -45.31
CA ALA A 12 1.86 58.08 -43.91
C ALA A 12 2.89 57.45 -42.96
N LEU A 13 3.40 58.25 -42.02
CA LEU A 13 4.33 57.90 -40.94
C LEU A 13 3.58 57.94 -39.58
N MET A 14 3.81 56.94 -38.72
CA MET A 14 3.19 56.75 -37.40
C MET A 14 3.71 57.74 -36.33
N ILE A 15 2.84 58.18 -35.43
CA ILE A 15 3.17 58.74 -34.11
C ILE A 15 2.39 57.95 -33.06
N PHE A 16 3.10 57.26 -32.15
CA PHE A 16 2.53 56.60 -30.97
C PHE A 16 2.50 57.59 -29.80
N SER A 17 1.31 57.87 -29.25
CA SER A 17 1.14 58.58 -27.98
C SER A 17 0.86 57.58 -26.85
N SER A 18 1.64 57.66 -25.78
CA SER A 18 1.47 56.87 -24.56
C SER A 18 0.42 57.50 -23.64
N MET A 19 -0.70 56.81 -23.42
CA MET A 19 -1.65 57.14 -22.36
C MET A 19 -1.18 56.51 -21.03
N PRO A 20 -1.27 57.23 -19.90
CA PRO A 20 -1.01 56.64 -18.59
C PRO A 20 -2.18 55.72 -18.20
N THR A 21 -1.85 54.50 -17.75
CA THR A 21 -2.80 53.56 -17.17
C THR A 21 -3.22 54.01 -15.78
N ALA A 22 -4.52 54.23 -15.57
CA ALA A 22 -5.09 54.46 -14.25
C ALA A 22 -4.96 53.19 -13.40
N THR A 23 -4.45 53.33 -12.18
CA THR A 23 -4.41 52.26 -11.18
C THR A 23 -5.83 52.06 -10.63
N GLU A 24 -6.43 50.88 -10.83
CA GLU A 24 -7.75 50.58 -10.27
C GLU A 24 -7.70 50.58 -8.74
N ALA A 25 -8.54 51.40 -8.11
CA ALA A 25 -8.68 51.44 -6.66
C ALA A 25 -9.31 50.14 -6.14
N THR A 26 -8.65 49.50 -5.17
CA THR A 26 -9.14 48.26 -4.54
C THR A 26 -10.46 48.51 -3.81
N SER A 27 -11.58 47.97 -4.31
CA SER A 27 -12.89 48.15 -3.67
C SER A 27 -13.03 47.24 -2.43
N ILE A 28 -13.24 47.84 -1.26
CA ILE A 28 -13.51 47.13 0.01
C ILE A 28 -15.01 47.17 0.29
N ARG A 29 -15.67 46.01 0.45
CA ARG A 29 -17.11 45.90 0.68
C ARG A 29 -17.44 45.25 2.04
N PRO A 30 -18.05 45.95 3.01
CA PRO A 30 -18.51 45.34 4.26
C PRO A 30 -19.65 44.34 4.02
N MET A 31 -19.56 43.15 4.62
CA MET A 31 -20.49 42.04 4.32
C MET A 31 -21.68 41.92 5.28
N HIS A 32 -21.76 42.69 6.38
CA HIS A 32 -22.87 42.67 7.37
C HIS A 32 -23.46 41.27 7.67
N ILE A 33 -22.58 40.28 7.84
CA ILE A 33 -22.94 38.89 8.16
C ILE A 33 -22.32 38.47 9.50
N PRO A 34 -22.97 37.56 10.25
CA PRO A 34 -22.41 37.04 11.49
C PRO A 34 -21.20 36.14 11.25
N ILE A 35 -20.33 36.07 12.25
CA ILE A 35 -19.24 35.10 12.36
C ILE A 35 -19.62 34.13 13.49
N THR A 36 -19.62 32.83 13.23
CA THR A 36 -19.88 31.79 14.22
C THR A 36 -18.65 30.91 14.42
N ALA A 37 -18.40 30.51 15.66
CA ALA A 37 -17.31 29.65 16.09
C ALA A 37 -17.86 28.47 16.90
N ASN A 38 -17.70 27.23 16.41
CA ASN A 38 -18.28 26.02 17.01
C ASN A 38 -19.76 26.21 17.40
N GLY A 39 -20.56 26.81 16.49
CA GLY A 39 -21.99 27.05 16.68
C GLY A 39 -22.36 28.26 17.55
N LYS A 40 -21.39 29.00 18.11
CA LYS A 40 -21.63 30.22 18.90
C LYS A 40 -21.29 31.47 18.11
N THR A 41 -22.13 32.50 18.15
CA THR A 41 -21.84 33.80 17.51
C THR A 41 -20.69 34.51 18.21
N ILE A 42 -19.66 34.90 17.45
CA ILE A 42 -18.58 35.76 17.94
C ILE A 42 -19.07 37.20 17.90
N GLN A 43 -19.03 37.88 19.05
CA GLN A 43 -19.27 39.32 19.11
C GLN A 43 -18.04 40.05 18.58
N THR A 44 -18.20 40.78 17.46
CA THR A 44 -17.15 41.61 16.87
C THR A 44 -17.65 43.05 16.74
N ASP A 45 -16.77 44.01 16.93
CA ASP A 45 -17.05 45.45 16.74
C ASP A 45 -17.05 45.86 15.25
N THR A 46 -16.69 44.93 14.37
CA THR A 46 -16.59 45.13 12.93
C THR A 46 -17.03 43.87 12.17
N SER A 47 -17.74 44.05 11.05
CA SER A 47 -18.16 42.94 10.18
C SER A 47 -17.03 42.47 9.26
N PRO A 48 -17.07 41.21 8.76
CA PRO A 48 -16.21 40.78 7.66
C PRO A 48 -16.29 41.72 6.45
N ILE A 49 -15.21 41.75 5.68
CA ILE A 49 -15.10 42.56 4.47
C ILE A 49 -14.72 41.69 3.28
N MET A 50 -15.18 42.07 2.09
CA MET A 50 -14.77 41.47 0.83
C MET A 50 -13.78 42.40 0.13
N VAL A 51 -12.62 41.84 -0.23
CA VAL A 51 -11.55 42.54 -0.95
C VAL A 51 -11.05 41.62 -2.06
N ASN A 52 -11.11 42.06 -3.32
CA ASN A 52 -10.69 41.28 -4.49
C ASN A 52 -11.23 39.84 -4.50
N ASN A 53 -12.53 39.69 -4.25
CA ASN A 53 -13.24 38.41 -4.18
C ASN A 53 -12.73 37.45 -3.07
N ARG A 54 -12.04 37.98 -2.05
CA ARG A 54 -11.64 37.27 -0.84
C ARG A 54 -12.37 37.83 0.36
N VAL A 55 -12.85 36.94 1.22
CA VAL A 55 -13.46 37.31 2.51
C VAL A 55 -12.35 37.44 3.55
N LEU A 56 -12.21 38.64 4.10
CA LEU A 56 -11.31 38.93 5.20
C LEU A 56 -12.12 39.18 6.46
N VAL A 57 -11.57 38.74 7.58
CA VAL A 57 -12.26 38.75 8.88
C VAL A 57 -11.43 39.45 9.96
N PRO A 58 -12.07 40.05 10.99
CA PRO A 58 -11.36 40.65 12.11
C PRO A 58 -10.52 39.61 12.85
N PHE A 59 -9.21 39.66 12.66
CA PHE A 59 -8.34 38.55 13.06
C PHE A 59 -8.26 38.36 14.58
N ARG A 60 -8.27 39.46 15.33
CA ARG A 60 -8.17 39.44 16.80
C ARG A 60 -9.31 38.65 17.45
N ALA A 61 -10.55 38.96 17.08
CA ALA A 61 -11.72 38.37 17.71
C ALA A 61 -11.82 36.85 17.45
N ILE A 62 -11.47 36.42 16.24
CA ILE A 62 -11.49 35.00 15.88
C ILE A 62 -10.39 34.24 16.62
N SER A 63 -9.15 34.73 16.54
CA SER A 63 -8.02 34.08 17.19
C SER A 63 -8.19 33.99 18.73
N GLN A 64 -8.75 35.03 19.37
CA GLN A 64 -9.10 35.00 20.80
C GLN A 64 -10.22 34.00 21.12
N SER A 65 -11.26 33.90 20.27
CA SER A 65 -12.34 32.91 20.46
C SER A 65 -11.83 31.46 20.41
N MET A 66 -10.67 31.25 19.77
CA MET A 66 -9.98 29.97 19.64
C MET A 66 -8.89 29.77 20.71
N GLY A 67 -8.81 30.65 21.71
CA GLY A 67 -7.86 30.57 22.83
C GLY A 67 -6.43 31.00 22.50
N ALA A 68 -6.21 31.76 21.41
CA ALA A 68 -4.88 32.23 21.04
C ALA A 68 -4.54 33.59 21.69
N ASN A 69 -3.27 33.76 22.05
CA ASN A 69 -2.68 35.04 22.46
C ASN A 69 -2.21 35.81 21.23
N ILE A 70 -2.40 37.14 21.24
CA ILE A 70 -2.15 37.99 20.07
C ILE A 70 -1.38 39.22 20.48
N PHE A 71 -0.26 39.46 19.80
CA PHE A 71 0.60 40.62 19.99
C PHE A 71 0.65 41.42 18.69
N TRP A 72 0.67 42.75 18.79
CA TRP A 72 0.76 43.66 17.66
C TRP A 72 2.00 44.53 17.82
N ASN A 73 2.85 44.56 16.80
CA ASN A 73 3.97 45.47 16.70
C ASN A 73 3.65 46.56 15.66
N ALA A 74 3.43 47.78 16.14
CA ALA A 74 3.07 48.91 15.29
C ALA A 74 4.21 49.37 14.37
N ASN A 75 5.47 49.23 14.80
CA ASN A 75 6.64 49.69 14.05
C ASN A 75 6.87 48.82 12.82
N THR A 76 6.73 47.51 12.97
CA THR A 76 6.92 46.53 11.88
C THR A 76 5.61 46.16 11.18
N LYS A 77 4.48 46.70 11.65
CA LYS A 77 3.12 46.34 11.22
C LYS A 77 2.88 44.83 11.23
N GLN A 78 3.39 44.15 12.25
CA GLN A 78 3.36 42.69 12.37
C GLN A 78 2.41 42.24 13.49
N VAL A 79 1.58 41.24 13.19
CA VAL A 79 0.80 40.50 14.16
C VAL A 79 1.53 39.20 14.50
N THR A 80 1.74 38.94 15.79
CA THR A 80 2.21 37.66 16.31
C THR A 80 1.05 36.94 17.00
N VAL A 81 0.82 35.68 16.65
CA VAL A 81 -0.19 34.84 17.31
C VAL A 81 0.49 33.64 17.94
N GLN A 82 0.14 33.35 19.18
CA GLN A 82 0.63 32.18 19.91
C GLN A 82 -0.56 31.35 20.41
N LYS A 83 -0.60 30.08 20.04
CA LYS A 83 -1.57 29.10 20.52
C LYS A 83 -0.89 27.75 20.68
N ASN A 84 -0.90 27.18 21.88
CA ASN A 84 -0.12 25.97 22.20
C ASN A 84 1.36 26.16 21.81
N LYS A 85 1.93 25.24 21.02
CA LYS A 85 3.29 25.32 20.46
C LYS A 85 3.36 26.07 19.11
N LYS A 86 2.25 26.62 18.60
CA LYS A 86 2.23 27.35 17.34
C LYS A 86 2.51 28.84 17.53
N VAL A 87 3.49 29.36 16.79
CA VAL A 87 3.80 30.79 16.67
C VAL A 87 3.62 31.21 15.21
N ILE A 88 2.78 32.22 14.99
CA ILE A 88 2.45 32.74 13.66
C ILE A 88 2.88 34.20 13.57
N PHE A 89 3.59 34.56 12.51
CA PHE A 89 3.93 35.95 12.19
C PHE A 89 3.26 36.38 10.89
N LEU A 90 2.50 37.47 10.96
CA LEU A 90 1.78 38.07 9.85
C LEU A 90 2.17 39.53 9.70
N THR A 91 2.62 39.93 8.52
CA THR A 91 2.94 41.33 8.24
C THR A 91 1.85 41.94 7.37
N VAL A 92 1.31 43.09 7.77
CA VAL A 92 0.29 43.82 6.99
C VAL A 92 0.86 44.19 5.62
N GLN A 93 0.02 44.09 4.58
CA GLN A 93 0.38 44.29 3.17
C GLN A 93 1.35 43.25 2.59
N SER A 94 1.76 42.24 3.36
CA SER A 94 2.56 41.12 2.85
C SER A 94 1.67 39.93 2.49
N THR A 95 1.95 39.26 1.37
CA THR A 95 1.36 37.96 1.05
C THR A 95 2.16 36.80 1.64
N THR A 96 3.22 37.05 2.39
CA THR A 96 3.99 36.03 3.11
C THR A 96 3.76 36.13 4.61
N ALA A 97 3.62 34.95 5.23
CA ALA A 97 3.53 34.77 6.68
C ALA A 97 4.46 33.63 7.10
N THR A 98 4.74 33.50 8.40
CA THR A 98 5.43 32.31 8.93
C THR A 98 4.60 31.62 10.00
N ILE A 99 4.65 30.28 10.03
CA ILE A 99 4.05 29.42 11.04
C ILE A 99 5.16 28.48 11.52
N ASN A 100 5.56 28.57 12.80
CA ASN A 100 6.67 27.80 13.36
C ASN A 100 7.91 27.85 12.46
N ASP A 101 8.30 29.07 12.07
CA ASP A 101 9.44 29.38 11.21
C ASP A 101 9.35 28.88 9.75
N GLN A 102 8.25 28.23 9.35
CA GLN A 102 7.97 27.89 7.96
C GLN A 102 7.21 28.99 7.24
N THR A 103 7.71 29.42 6.07
CA THR A 103 7.06 30.44 5.24
C THR A 103 5.84 29.88 4.51
N VAL A 104 4.72 30.59 4.58
CA VAL A 104 3.46 30.27 3.89
C VAL A 104 2.97 31.48 3.09
N THR A 105 2.37 31.22 1.93
CA THR A 105 1.83 32.25 1.05
C THR A 105 0.33 32.42 1.27
N LEU A 106 -0.11 33.67 1.38
CA LEU A 106 -1.49 34.08 1.59
C LEU A 106 -2.17 34.38 0.25
N ASP A 107 -3.42 33.92 0.11
CA ASP A 107 -4.28 34.23 -1.04
C ASP A 107 -4.59 35.74 -1.19
N SER A 108 -4.42 36.52 -0.12
CA SER A 108 -4.57 37.97 -0.09
C SER A 108 -3.80 38.53 1.12
N PRO A 109 -3.15 39.70 0.99
CA PRO A 109 -2.39 40.25 2.11
C PRO A 109 -3.32 40.69 3.25
N PRO A 110 -2.89 40.60 4.53
CA PRO A 110 -3.60 41.21 5.64
C PRO A 110 -3.66 42.73 5.44
N ILE A 111 -4.80 43.34 5.76
CA ILE A 111 -4.98 44.80 5.64
C ILE A 111 -5.41 45.40 6.96
N ILE A 112 -5.13 46.69 7.14
CA ILE A 112 -5.73 47.48 8.21
C ILE A 112 -6.91 48.24 7.60
N TYR A 113 -8.10 47.99 8.12
CA TYR A 113 -9.31 48.70 7.74
C TYR A 113 -10.02 49.19 9.00
N ARG A 114 -10.29 50.50 9.06
CA ARG A 114 -10.90 51.17 10.23
C ARG A 114 -10.24 50.81 11.57
N GLY A 115 -8.91 50.77 11.60
CA GLY A 115 -8.14 50.48 12.82
C GLY A 115 -8.21 49.04 13.31
N ARG A 116 -8.62 48.09 12.45
CA ARG A 116 -8.60 46.65 12.72
C ARG A 116 -7.81 45.91 11.65
N THR A 117 -7.08 44.88 12.06
CA THR A 117 -6.37 43.99 11.13
C THR A 117 -7.32 42.92 10.63
N PHE A 118 -7.45 42.85 9.31
CA PHE A 118 -8.25 41.89 8.58
C PHE A 118 -7.35 40.90 7.88
N VAL A 119 -7.63 39.61 8.04
CA VAL A 119 -6.83 38.51 7.50
C VAL A 119 -7.75 37.61 6.67
N PRO A 120 -7.26 36.99 5.57
CA PRO A 120 -8.05 36.02 4.83
C PRO A 120 -8.56 34.90 5.72
N VAL A 121 -9.86 34.63 5.69
CA VAL A 121 -10.48 33.66 6.60
C VAL A 121 -9.91 32.24 6.45
N ARG A 122 -9.48 31.87 5.23
CA ARG A 122 -8.82 30.59 4.94
C ARG A 122 -7.49 30.44 5.67
N PHE A 123 -6.68 31.49 5.70
CA PHE A 123 -5.42 31.45 6.45
C PHE A 123 -5.67 31.23 7.94
N VAL A 124 -6.71 31.87 8.52
CA VAL A 124 -7.07 31.68 9.93
C VAL A 124 -7.45 30.22 10.22
N ALA A 125 -8.16 29.58 9.29
CA ALA A 125 -8.51 28.17 9.36
C ALA A 125 -7.26 27.28 9.40
N GLU A 126 -6.37 27.43 8.41
CA GLU A 126 -5.17 26.62 8.24
C GLU A 126 -4.15 26.85 9.38
N ALA A 127 -3.94 28.11 9.76
CA ALA A 127 -2.91 28.45 10.74
C ALA A 127 -3.28 28.00 12.16
N LEU A 128 -4.58 27.90 12.49
CA LEU A 128 -5.09 27.58 13.83
C LEU A 128 -5.80 26.23 13.94
N ASP A 129 -5.61 25.34 12.95
CA ASP A 129 -6.22 24.00 12.87
C ASP A 129 -7.76 24.01 12.95
N ALA A 130 -8.38 24.97 12.28
CA ALA A 130 -9.82 25.09 12.14
C ALA A 130 -10.29 24.82 10.71
N ASN A 131 -11.57 24.49 10.58
CA ASN A 131 -12.31 24.48 9.33
C ASN A 131 -13.15 25.76 9.23
N VAL A 132 -13.23 26.33 8.03
CA VAL A 132 -14.03 27.52 7.74
C VAL A 132 -14.95 27.28 6.55
N GLN A 133 -16.20 27.67 6.71
CA GLN A 133 -17.20 27.67 5.65
C GLN A 133 -17.85 29.06 5.54
N TRP A 134 -17.80 29.67 4.37
CA TRP A 134 -18.62 30.83 4.04
C TRP A 134 -19.88 30.38 3.30
N THR A 135 -21.06 30.71 3.81
CA THR A 135 -22.36 30.26 3.26
C THR A 135 -23.07 31.33 2.43
N GLY A 136 -22.41 32.47 2.18
CA GLY A 136 -23.04 33.68 1.64
C GLY A 136 -23.85 34.47 2.68
N LYS A 137 -24.33 33.83 3.74
CA LYS A 137 -25.13 34.45 4.82
C LYS A 137 -24.39 34.54 6.16
N GLU A 138 -23.35 33.74 6.36
CA GLU A 138 -22.51 33.76 7.55
C GLU A 138 -21.11 33.20 7.25
N VAL A 139 -20.14 33.52 8.12
CA VAL A 139 -18.83 32.86 8.16
C VAL A 139 -18.83 31.90 9.35
N ARG A 140 -18.79 30.59 9.07
CA ARG A 140 -18.69 29.54 10.09
C ARG A 140 -17.24 29.13 10.26
N ILE A 141 -16.80 29.07 11.51
CA ILE A 141 -15.49 28.58 11.94
C ILE A 141 -15.75 27.42 12.88
N SER A 142 -15.07 26.30 12.68
CA SER A 142 -15.18 25.13 13.54
C SER A 142 -13.82 24.52 13.80
N TRP A 143 -13.59 23.97 14.99
CA TRP A 143 -12.38 23.25 15.33
C TRP A 143 -12.74 22.08 16.22
N SER A 144 -12.01 20.97 16.07
CA SER A 144 -12.25 19.77 16.84
C SER A 144 -11.88 20.03 18.31
N THR A 145 -12.87 19.93 19.20
CA THR A 145 -12.62 19.62 20.61
C THR A 145 -13.08 18.19 20.79
N LEU A 146 -12.13 17.26 20.95
CA LEU A 146 -12.47 15.90 21.30
C LEU A 146 -13.13 15.91 22.67
N GLN A 147 -14.38 15.46 22.72
CA GLN A 147 -15.14 15.28 23.94
C GLN A 147 -15.25 13.79 24.25
N THR A 148 -15.24 13.45 25.53
CA THR A 148 -15.50 12.08 25.95
C THR A 148 -16.94 11.71 25.61
N SER A 149 -17.12 10.59 24.92
CA SER A 149 -18.42 10.01 24.63
C SER A 149 -18.56 8.67 25.35
N ALA A 150 -19.75 8.42 25.90
CA ALA A 150 -20.14 7.08 26.32
C ALA A 150 -20.17 6.15 25.10
N GLY A 151 -19.61 4.96 25.27
CA GLY A 151 -19.50 3.93 24.23
C GLY A 151 -18.24 3.11 24.46
N ALA A 152 -18.42 1.84 24.79
CA ALA A 152 -17.33 0.91 24.96
C ALA A 152 -16.75 0.50 23.59
N VAL A 153 -15.49 0.11 23.58
CA VAL A 153 -14.83 -0.45 22.39
C VAL A 153 -14.43 -1.88 22.69
N TYR A 154 -14.72 -2.77 21.75
CA TYR A 154 -14.33 -4.17 21.78
C TYR A 154 -13.49 -4.48 20.54
N VAL A 155 -12.43 -5.27 20.71
CA VAL A 155 -11.62 -5.84 19.62
C VAL A 155 -11.61 -7.34 19.80
N ASN A 156 -12.04 -8.09 18.79
CA ASN A 156 -12.12 -9.56 18.82
C ASN A 156 -12.76 -10.08 20.13
N GLN A 157 -13.88 -9.46 20.53
CA GLN A 157 -14.64 -9.72 21.77
C GLN A 157 -13.99 -9.26 23.08
N THR A 158 -12.72 -8.84 23.07
CA THR A 158 -12.04 -8.25 24.23
C THR A 158 -12.41 -6.78 24.37
N LYS A 159 -12.92 -6.38 25.55
CA LYS A 159 -13.22 -4.98 25.85
C LYS A 159 -11.92 -4.18 26.02
N VAL A 160 -11.78 -3.11 25.25
CA VAL A 160 -10.60 -2.21 25.19
C VAL A 160 -10.77 -0.99 26.09
N THR A 161 -11.94 -0.36 26.06
CA THR A 161 -12.25 0.85 26.85
C THR A 161 -13.77 0.97 27.05
N ASN A 162 -14.19 1.68 28.10
CA ASN A 162 -15.61 2.02 28.33
C ASN A 162 -16.02 3.36 27.69
N ASN A 163 -15.04 4.19 27.32
CA ASN A 163 -15.25 5.52 26.78
C ASN A 163 -14.47 5.69 25.48
N THR A 164 -15.06 6.45 24.55
CA THR A 164 -14.41 6.92 23.32
C THR A 164 -14.28 8.44 23.35
N MET A 165 -13.57 9.00 22.38
CA MET A 165 -13.59 10.45 22.12
C MET A 165 -14.40 10.73 20.85
N THR A 166 -15.02 11.89 20.75
CA THR A 166 -15.72 12.33 19.54
C THR A 166 -15.53 13.82 19.30
N ASP A 167 -15.46 14.21 18.03
CA ASP A 167 -15.53 15.62 17.60
C ASP A 167 -16.94 16.02 17.12
N GLY A 168 -17.94 15.16 17.37
CA GLY A 168 -19.32 15.31 16.89
C GLY A 168 -19.59 14.68 15.53
N VAL A 169 -18.54 14.26 14.79
CA VAL A 169 -18.66 13.60 13.48
C VAL A 169 -18.04 12.20 13.52
N TYR A 170 -16.83 12.08 14.04
CA TYR A 170 -16.07 10.86 14.11
C TYR A 170 -15.93 10.37 15.55
N THR A 171 -15.84 9.05 15.71
CA THR A 171 -15.48 8.41 16.97
C THR A 171 -14.02 8.01 16.93
N TYR A 172 -13.31 8.33 18.00
CA TYR A 172 -11.89 8.09 18.20
C TYR A 172 -11.66 7.12 19.35
N VAL A 173 -10.72 6.21 19.14
CA VAL A 173 -10.37 5.11 20.04
C VAL A 173 -8.94 5.33 20.55
N PRO A 174 -8.65 5.09 21.85
CA PRO A 174 -7.30 5.14 22.38
C PRO A 174 -6.40 4.09 21.71
N LEU A 175 -5.36 4.54 21.02
CA LEU A 175 -4.53 3.70 20.14
C LEU A 175 -3.73 2.67 20.94
N LYS A 176 -3.06 3.05 22.02
CA LYS A 176 -2.27 2.11 22.84
C LYS A 176 -3.11 0.96 23.38
N LYS A 177 -4.30 1.24 23.90
CA LYS A 177 -5.24 0.21 24.39
C LYS A 177 -5.71 -0.70 23.26
N LEU A 178 -6.02 -0.13 22.09
CA LEU A 178 -6.38 -0.89 20.90
C LEU A 178 -5.26 -1.85 20.52
N LEU A 179 -4.01 -1.38 20.48
CA LEU A 179 -2.84 -2.17 20.11
C LEU A 179 -2.63 -3.35 21.06
N THR A 180 -2.69 -3.13 22.38
CA THR A 180 -2.56 -4.21 23.38
C THR A 180 -3.69 -5.25 23.29
N ALA A 181 -4.87 -4.86 22.81
CA ALA A 181 -5.96 -5.82 22.56
C ALA A 181 -5.79 -6.59 21.24
N ILE A 182 -5.03 -6.05 20.28
CA ILE A 182 -4.75 -6.69 18.99
C ILE A 182 -3.63 -7.73 19.13
N ASP A 183 -2.60 -7.40 19.90
CA ASP A 183 -1.40 -8.22 20.04
C ASP A 183 -0.87 -8.15 21.46
N VAL A 184 -0.72 -9.32 22.08
CA VAL A 184 -0.25 -9.44 23.47
C VAL A 184 1.24 -9.14 23.62
N ASN A 185 2.02 -9.21 22.54
CA ASN A 185 3.46 -8.92 22.55
C ASN A 185 3.79 -7.58 21.89
N VAL A 186 2.85 -6.64 21.86
CA VAL A 186 3.10 -5.32 21.28
C VAL A 186 4.06 -4.49 22.12
N ASP A 187 5.00 -3.82 21.48
CA ASP A 187 5.79 -2.74 22.05
C ASP A 187 5.75 -1.49 21.16
N TRP A 188 6.17 -0.35 21.71
CA TRP A 188 6.30 0.88 20.93
C TRP A 188 7.39 1.79 21.50
N ILE A 189 7.96 2.60 20.61
CA ILE A 189 8.82 3.74 20.95
C ILE A 189 8.11 4.98 20.43
N GLU A 190 7.89 5.98 21.29
CA GLU A 190 7.20 7.21 20.91
C GLU A 190 8.03 8.46 21.21
N THR A 191 7.86 9.47 20.36
CA THR A 191 8.31 10.85 20.56
C THR A 191 7.08 11.76 20.70
N GLU A 192 7.29 13.07 20.68
CA GLU A 192 6.15 13.99 20.72
C GLU A 192 5.24 13.90 19.49
N GLU A 193 5.78 13.49 18.35
CA GLU A 193 5.12 13.53 17.05
C GLU A 193 4.90 12.16 16.43
N THR A 194 5.75 11.18 16.74
CA THR A 194 5.78 9.87 16.05
C THR A 194 5.76 8.72 17.04
N MET A 195 5.06 7.65 16.70
CA MET A 195 5.08 6.37 17.41
C MET A 195 5.45 5.25 16.44
N ILE A 196 6.53 4.53 16.75
CA ILE A 196 6.93 3.29 16.10
C ILE A 196 6.35 2.15 16.93
N VAL A 197 5.45 1.38 16.36
CA VAL A 197 4.78 0.23 16.99
C VAL A 197 5.35 -1.04 16.39
N ARG A 198 5.72 -1.99 17.25
CA ARG A 198 6.13 -3.34 16.87
C ARG A 198 5.10 -4.33 17.38
N LEU A 199 4.51 -5.08 16.45
CA LEU A 199 3.59 -6.18 16.71
C LEU A 199 4.34 -7.49 16.47
N SER A 200 3.80 -8.60 16.98
CA SER A 200 4.25 -9.97 16.62
C SER A 200 4.19 -10.23 15.11
N ARG A 201 3.45 -9.39 14.38
CA ARG A 201 3.16 -9.51 12.96
C ARG A 201 3.58 -8.26 12.18
N GLY A 202 4.71 -7.65 12.52
CA GLY A 202 5.31 -6.54 11.76
C GLY A 202 5.27 -5.20 12.50
N GLN A 203 5.61 -4.14 11.79
CA GLN A 203 5.83 -2.83 12.39
C GLN A 203 5.07 -1.73 11.66
N MET A 204 4.74 -0.67 12.40
CA MET A 204 4.21 0.55 11.79
C MET A 204 4.77 1.81 12.44
N SER A 205 4.95 2.85 11.63
CA SER A 205 5.32 4.19 12.06
C SER A 205 4.14 5.14 11.83
N ILE A 206 3.72 5.81 12.89
CA ILE A 206 2.53 6.65 12.94
C ILE A 206 2.93 8.06 13.36
N THR A 207 2.55 9.08 12.60
CA THR A 207 2.80 10.48 12.96
C THR A 207 1.50 11.23 13.24
N ALA A 208 1.44 11.91 14.38
CA ALA A 208 0.27 12.72 14.76
C ALA A 208 0.03 13.83 13.73
N GLY A 209 -1.24 14.04 13.38
CA GLY A 209 -1.65 15.05 12.39
C GLY A 209 -1.37 14.68 10.93
N LYS A 210 -0.70 13.54 10.64
CA LYS A 210 -0.49 13.03 9.28
C LYS A 210 -1.43 11.86 9.00
N LYS A 211 -1.96 11.82 7.77
CA LYS A 211 -2.77 10.69 7.30
C LYS A 211 -1.91 9.53 6.84
N GLN A 212 -0.69 9.83 6.41
CA GLN A 212 0.32 8.87 6.00
C GLN A 212 0.89 8.17 7.23
N LEU A 213 0.95 6.85 7.17
CA LEU A 213 1.69 5.99 8.08
C LEU A 213 2.48 4.98 7.24
N ILE A 214 3.54 4.44 7.81
CA ILE A 214 4.33 3.38 7.17
C ILE A 214 4.01 2.07 7.88
N VAL A 215 3.65 1.04 7.14
CA VAL A 215 3.40 -0.32 7.66
C VAL A 215 4.25 -1.29 6.85
N ASP A 216 5.15 -2.02 7.52
CA ASP A 216 6.10 -2.93 6.88
C ASP A 216 6.75 -2.33 5.60
N ASP A 217 7.30 -1.12 5.74
CA ASP A 217 7.95 -0.31 4.69
C ASP A 217 7.04 0.23 3.57
N HIS A 218 5.72 0.04 3.68
CA HIS A 218 4.74 0.55 2.71
C HIS A 218 3.98 1.76 3.27
N GLU A 219 3.85 2.81 2.46
CA GLU A 219 3.02 3.96 2.82
C GLU A 219 1.54 3.63 2.71
N ILE A 220 0.80 3.91 3.77
CA ILE A 220 -0.65 3.79 3.86
C ILE A 220 -1.23 5.15 4.19
N VAL A 221 -2.28 5.54 3.46
CA VAL A 221 -3.01 6.78 3.70
C VAL A 221 -4.31 6.47 4.43
N ALA A 222 -4.37 6.80 5.71
CA ALA A 222 -5.59 6.66 6.49
C ALA A 222 -6.62 7.75 6.16
N PRO A 223 -7.93 7.50 6.35
CA PRO A 223 -8.98 8.49 6.08
C PRO A 223 -8.83 9.77 6.92
N LEU A 224 -8.40 9.62 8.17
CA LEU A 224 -8.19 10.67 9.15
C LEU A 224 -6.85 10.46 9.84
N ALA A 225 -6.17 11.57 10.15
CA ALA A 225 -4.91 11.53 10.87
C ALA A 225 -5.14 11.08 12.34
N PRO A 226 -4.19 10.33 12.92
CA PRO A 226 -4.10 10.13 14.37
C PRO A 226 -3.98 11.48 15.07
N ILE A 227 -4.59 11.59 16.25
CA ILE A 227 -4.59 12.78 17.08
C ILE A 227 -3.85 12.46 18.38
N ARG A 228 -3.04 13.40 18.86
CA ARG A 228 -2.43 13.34 20.18
C ARG A 228 -3.06 14.39 21.08
N LEU A 229 -3.63 13.97 22.20
CA LEU A 229 -4.32 14.83 23.17
C LEU A 229 -3.94 14.41 24.59
N ASN A 230 -3.44 15.35 25.39
CA ASN A 230 -3.00 15.10 26.77
C ASN A 230 -2.05 13.89 26.86
N ASP A 231 -1.05 13.85 25.98
CA ASP A 231 -0.08 12.75 25.83
C ASP A 231 -0.64 11.37 25.46
N GLU A 232 -1.94 11.28 25.18
CA GLU A 232 -2.61 10.07 24.70
C GLU A 232 -2.84 10.11 23.19
N TRP A 233 -2.67 8.94 22.55
CA TRP A 233 -2.88 8.77 21.12
C TRP A 233 -4.29 8.27 20.83
N TYR A 234 -4.93 8.90 19.86
CA TYR A 234 -6.29 8.58 19.41
C TYR A 234 -6.33 8.38 17.90
N VAL A 235 -7.06 7.35 17.48
CA VAL A 235 -7.30 7.05 16.06
C VAL A 235 -8.78 6.92 15.80
N SER A 236 -9.24 7.37 14.64
CA SER A 236 -10.65 7.25 14.27
C SER A 236 -11.05 5.79 14.05
N ALA A 237 -12.32 5.45 14.22
CA ALA A 237 -12.83 4.12 13.90
C ALA A 237 -12.54 3.71 12.44
N SER A 238 -12.65 4.64 11.49
CA SER A 238 -12.27 4.44 10.09
C SER A 238 -10.78 4.17 9.91
N TRP A 239 -9.91 4.79 10.73
CA TRP A 239 -8.47 4.50 10.74
C TRP A 239 -8.22 3.04 11.15
N VAL A 240 -8.92 2.54 12.18
CA VAL A 240 -8.81 1.13 12.61
C VAL A 240 -9.22 0.18 11.49
N MET A 241 -10.33 0.48 10.81
CA MET A 241 -10.81 -0.32 9.68
C MET A 241 -9.80 -0.34 8.52
N THR A 242 -9.22 0.82 8.17
CA THR A 242 -8.25 0.91 7.07
C THR A 242 -6.94 0.22 7.43
N VAL A 243 -6.36 0.52 8.59
CA VAL A 243 -5.02 0.06 8.97
C VAL A 243 -5.02 -1.40 9.37
N PHE A 244 -6.06 -1.89 10.07
CA PHE A 244 -6.10 -3.28 10.55
C PHE A 244 -7.05 -4.19 9.76
N GLY A 245 -7.78 -3.66 8.78
CA GLY A 245 -8.81 -4.44 8.08
C GLY A 245 -9.96 -4.84 8.96
N ALA A 246 -10.20 -4.05 10.01
CA ALA A 246 -11.25 -4.33 10.95
C ALA A 246 -12.61 -4.22 10.26
N GLN A 247 -13.46 -5.22 10.44
CA GLN A 247 -14.90 -5.07 10.29
C GLN A 247 -15.42 -4.42 11.56
N MET A 248 -16.30 -3.44 11.42
CA MET A 248 -16.85 -2.71 12.55
C MET A 248 -18.37 -2.83 12.56
N THR A 249 -18.93 -3.16 13.73
CA THR A 249 -20.35 -2.95 14.01
C THR A 249 -20.51 -2.01 15.19
N ARG A 250 -21.68 -1.36 15.28
CA ARG A 250 -22.05 -0.49 16.40
C ARG A 250 -23.42 -0.92 16.93
N ASN A 251 -23.56 -0.96 18.25
CA ASN A 251 -24.85 -1.25 18.88
C ASN A 251 -25.63 0.03 19.23
N GLY A 252 -26.86 -0.13 19.77
CA GLY A 252 -27.71 0.99 20.19
C GLY A 252 -27.16 1.83 21.36
N ASN A 253 -26.17 1.32 22.11
CA ASN A 253 -25.48 2.03 23.19
C ASN A 253 -24.24 2.79 22.72
N ASN A 254 -24.07 2.91 21.39
CA ASN A 254 -22.91 3.53 20.77
C ASN A 254 -21.59 2.75 20.96
N ASP A 255 -21.63 1.52 21.47
CA ASP A 255 -20.46 0.67 21.61
C ASP A 255 -19.96 0.24 20.23
N LEU A 256 -18.65 0.21 20.06
CA LEU A 256 -17.95 -0.22 18.85
C LEU A 256 -17.41 -1.64 19.01
N PHE A 257 -17.67 -2.50 18.03
CA PHE A 257 -17.12 -3.85 17.97
C PHE A 257 -16.28 -4.00 16.71
N PHE A 258 -14.97 -4.07 16.89
CA PHE A 258 -14.02 -4.39 15.83
C PHE A 258 -13.76 -5.89 15.80
N SER A 259 -14.00 -6.49 14.64
CA SER A 259 -13.52 -7.83 14.29
C SER A 259 -12.33 -7.67 13.36
N ILE A 260 -11.15 -8.07 13.82
CA ILE A 260 -9.90 -7.97 13.05
C ILE A 260 -9.54 -9.39 12.61
N PRO A 261 -9.81 -9.76 11.35
CA PRO A 261 -9.65 -11.10 10.84
C PRO A 261 -8.17 -11.40 10.56
N ARG A 262 -7.33 -11.48 11.60
CA ARG A 262 -5.93 -11.90 11.45
C ARG A 262 -5.78 -13.38 11.69
N THR A 263 -5.21 -14.08 10.73
CA THR A 263 -4.85 -15.49 10.90
C THR A 263 -3.72 -15.66 11.88
N THR A 264 -3.89 -16.58 12.82
CA THR A 264 -2.76 -17.31 13.38
C THR A 264 -2.19 -18.23 12.31
N PHE A 265 -0.90 -18.11 12.04
CA PHE A 265 -0.18 -19.08 11.22
C PHE A 265 -0.38 -20.48 11.83
N ARG A 266 -0.51 -21.49 10.97
CA ARG A 266 -0.63 -22.88 11.41
C ARG A 266 0.76 -23.51 11.63
N SER A 267 1.79 -22.85 11.14
CA SER A 267 3.21 -23.17 11.26
C SER A 267 3.91 -22.17 12.19
N PRO A 268 4.99 -22.55 12.89
CA PRO A 268 5.71 -21.64 13.76
C PRO A 268 6.32 -20.47 12.99
N LEU A 269 6.17 -19.26 13.55
CA LEU A 269 6.87 -18.07 13.07
C LEU A 269 8.31 -18.11 13.59
N LEU A 270 9.30 -17.96 12.72
CA LEU A 270 10.70 -17.92 13.13
C LEU A 270 11.00 -16.62 13.89
N PRO A 271 11.82 -16.68 14.95
CA PRO A 271 12.25 -15.49 15.67
C PRO A 271 13.17 -14.63 14.79
N ILE A 272 13.00 -13.31 14.88
CA ILE A 272 13.87 -12.33 14.23
C ILE A 272 15.06 -12.04 15.15
N ALA A 273 16.25 -11.96 14.57
CA ALA A 273 17.46 -11.50 15.25
C ALA A 273 18.15 -10.40 14.44
N GLU A 274 18.63 -9.36 15.13
CA GLU A 274 19.52 -8.35 14.58
C GLU A 274 20.93 -8.95 14.42
N THR A 275 21.46 -8.96 13.20
CA THR A 275 22.78 -9.53 12.90
C THR A 275 23.39 -8.88 11.67
N SER A 276 24.72 -8.88 11.60
CA SER A 276 25.41 -8.64 10.34
C SER A 276 25.11 -9.79 9.37
N ILE A 277 24.77 -9.46 8.13
CA ILE A 277 24.43 -10.43 7.10
C ILE A 277 25.66 -10.68 6.20
N ALA A 278 26.09 -11.93 6.11
CA ALA A 278 27.20 -12.32 5.25
C ALA A 278 26.87 -12.11 3.76
N VAL A 279 27.87 -11.75 2.97
CA VAL A 279 27.73 -11.69 1.50
C VAL A 279 27.70 -13.13 0.97
N PRO A 280 26.60 -13.59 0.36
CA PRO A 280 26.49 -14.97 -0.06
C PRO A 280 27.25 -15.26 -1.33
N GLN A 281 27.74 -16.49 -1.41
CA GLN A 281 28.31 -17.09 -2.60
C GLN A 281 27.18 -17.48 -3.57
N HIS A 282 27.48 -17.42 -4.87
CA HIS A 282 26.52 -17.77 -5.91
C HIS A 282 26.48 -19.27 -6.16
N VAL A 283 25.27 -19.84 -6.12
CA VAL A 283 24.99 -21.21 -6.56
C VAL A 283 24.44 -21.12 -7.98
N THR A 284 25.27 -21.49 -8.95
CA THR A 284 25.11 -21.16 -10.38
C THR A 284 24.52 -22.28 -11.23
N THR A 285 24.17 -23.41 -10.61
CA THR A 285 23.61 -24.59 -11.29
C THR A 285 22.12 -24.83 -11.02
N PRO A 286 21.27 -23.81 -10.75
CA PRO A 286 19.86 -24.10 -10.53
C PRO A 286 19.20 -24.58 -11.81
N LYS A 287 18.24 -25.48 -11.68
CA LYS A 287 17.45 -26.01 -12.81
C LYS A 287 15.97 -26.11 -12.45
N MET A 288 15.10 -26.05 -13.44
CA MET A 288 13.69 -26.36 -13.23
C MET A 288 13.51 -27.87 -13.04
N ALA A 289 12.76 -28.25 -12.01
CA ALA A 289 12.49 -29.65 -11.68
C ALA A 289 11.21 -30.20 -12.32
N ASP A 290 10.41 -29.32 -12.91
CA ASP A 290 9.15 -29.64 -13.56
C ASP A 290 8.96 -28.78 -14.82
N ASP A 291 7.97 -29.18 -15.62
CA ASP A 291 7.62 -28.55 -16.89
C ASP A 291 6.30 -27.76 -16.79
N ARG A 292 5.78 -27.53 -15.58
CA ARG A 292 4.53 -26.77 -15.37
C ARG A 292 4.68 -25.35 -15.88
N ARG A 293 3.67 -24.82 -16.57
CA ARG A 293 3.68 -23.42 -17.03
C ARG A 293 3.30 -22.49 -15.88
N LEU A 294 4.12 -21.48 -15.63
CA LEU A 294 3.90 -20.46 -14.61
C LEU A 294 3.43 -19.15 -15.28
N LEU A 295 2.16 -18.82 -15.14
CA LEU A 295 1.61 -17.52 -15.51
C LEU A 295 1.69 -16.56 -14.33
N ILE A 296 2.43 -15.47 -14.49
CA ILE A 296 2.54 -14.40 -13.52
C ILE A 296 1.62 -13.25 -13.91
N SER A 297 0.66 -13.02 -13.03
CA SER A 297 -0.22 -11.87 -13.02
C SER A 297 0.18 -10.99 -11.84
N ASP A 298 1.41 -10.46 -11.92
CA ASP A 298 1.83 -9.30 -11.15
C ASP A 298 2.17 -9.52 -9.64
N ASN A 299 2.86 -8.54 -9.00
CA ASN A 299 3.24 -8.43 -7.58
C ASN A 299 3.82 -7.04 -7.14
N PRO A 300 3.04 -6.03 -6.66
CA PRO A 300 1.67 -5.67 -7.04
C PRO A 300 1.51 -4.65 -8.18
N GLU A 301 0.39 -4.78 -8.89
CA GLU A 301 -0.17 -3.90 -9.93
C GLU A 301 -1.33 -3.24 -9.23
N VAL A 302 -1.25 -1.91 -9.18
CA VAL A 302 -2.34 -1.10 -8.70
C VAL A 302 -3.32 -0.92 -9.86
N LEU A 303 -4.48 -1.55 -9.74
CA LEU A 303 -5.56 -1.47 -10.71
C LEU A 303 -6.23 -0.11 -10.57
N THR A 304 -5.99 0.78 -11.53
CA THR A 304 -6.52 2.15 -11.54
C THR A 304 -7.43 2.34 -12.76
N PRO A 305 -8.21 3.43 -12.81
CA PRO A 305 -8.94 3.79 -14.04
C PRO A 305 -8.02 3.99 -15.26
N VAL A 306 -6.70 4.14 -15.08
CA VAL A 306 -5.73 4.21 -16.19
C VAL A 306 -5.36 2.83 -16.71
N SER A 307 -5.06 1.86 -15.83
CA SER A 307 -4.76 0.47 -16.23
C SER A 307 -6.02 -0.32 -16.62
N VAL A 308 -7.20 0.12 -16.16
CA VAL A 308 -8.51 -0.52 -16.43
C VAL A 308 -9.54 0.51 -16.96
N PRO A 309 -9.30 1.13 -18.14
CA PRO A 309 -10.05 2.30 -18.60
C PRO A 309 -11.53 2.02 -18.91
N ASN A 310 -11.87 0.80 -19.31
CA ASN A 310 -13.24 0.40 -19.65
C ASN A 310 -13.94 -0.34 -18.51
N GLN A 311 -13.46 -0.18 -17.27
CA GLN A 311 -13.93 -0.94 -16.09
C GLN A 311 -13.75 -2.46 -16.25
N GLN A 312 -12.98 -2.90 -17.23
CA GLN A 312 -12.59 -4.30 -17.45
C GLN A 312 -11.28 -4.37 -18.23
N ALA A 313 -10.45 -5.40 -17.98
CA ALA A 313 -9.19 -5.63 -18.68
C ALA A 313 -8.69 -7.08 -18.53
N THR A 314 -7.83 -7.52 -19.45
CA THR A 314 -7.00 -8.74 -19.27
C THR A 314 -5.65 -8.31 -18.67
N LEU A 315 -5.34 -8.79 -17.47
CA LEU A 315 -4.14 -8.43 -16.70
C LEU A 315 -2.94 -9.31 -17.04
N ALA A 316 -3.18 -10.58 -17.34
CA ALA A 316 -2.15 -11.52 -17.74
C ALA A 316 -2.73 -12.56 -18.70
N LEU A 317 -1.90 -13.07 -19.61
CA LEU A 317 -2.30 -13.97 -20.67
C LEU A 317 -1.23 -15.02 -20.91
N ASP A 318 -1.65 -16.28 -20.94
CA ASP A 318 -0.91 -17.39 -21.53
C ASP A 318 -1.63 -17.88 -22.79
N HIS A 319 -0.89 -18.11 -23.87
CA HIS A 319 -1.41 -18.74 -25.08
C HIS A 319 -0.67 -20.06 -25.32
N VAL A 320 -1.43 -21.15 -25.27
CA VAL A 320 -0.93 -22.49 -25.59
C VAL A 320 -1.49 -22.93 -26.93
N GLN A 321 -0.60 -23.34 -27.84
CA GLN A 321 -0.93 -23.92 -29.14
C GLN A 321 -0.15 -25.20 -29.35
N GLY A 322 -0.70 -26.13 -30.12
CA GLY A 322 0.05 -27.32 -30.54
C GLY A 322 0.17 -28.39 -29.45
N GLN A 323 -0.47 -28.23 -28.29
CA GLN A 323 -0.25 -29.10 -27.13
C GLN A 323 -1.00 -30.43 -27.26
N GLN A 324 -0.30 -31.55 -27.16
CA GLN A 324 -0.92 -32.88 -27.07
C GLN A 324 -1.07 -33.30 -25.61
N GLY A 325 -2.12 -34.07 -25.29
CA GLY A 325 -2.34 -34.65 -23.97
C GLY A 325 -2.73 -33.64 -22.89
N THR A 326 -2.04 -33.70 -21.74
CA THR A 326 -2.26 -32.85 -20.56
C THR A 326 -1.14 -31.83 -20.38
N MET A 327 -1.48 -30.63 -19.88
CA MET A 327 -0.52 -29.63 -19.48
C MET A 327 -0.87 -29.08 -18.11
N ASP A 328 0.13 -29.01 -17.24
CA ASP A 328 0.01 -28.43 -15.92
C ASP A 328 0.28 -26.94 -15.96
N HIS A 329 -0.51 -26.19 -15.19
CA HIS A 329 -0.44 -24.75 -15.09
C HIS A 329 -0.45 -24.29 -13.64
N ARG A 330 0.25 -23.20 -13.37
CA ARG A 330 0.15 -22.40 -12.16
C ARG A 330 -0.11 -20.96 -12.55
N VAL A 331 -1.11 -20.35 -11.93
CA VAL A 331 -1.33 -18.90 -12.01
C VAL A 331 -1.05 -18.31 -10.64
N PHE A 332 -0.12 -17.36 -10.58
CA PHE A 332 0.13 -16.53 -9.40
C PHE A 332 -0.30 -15.12 -9.73
N GLY A 333 -1.00 -14.45 -8.81
CA GLY A 333 -1.29 -13.04 -8.98
C GLY A 333 -1.46 -12.28 -7.68
N TRP A 334 -1.24 -10.97 -7.75
CA TRP A 334 -1.13 -10.11 -6.58
C TRP A 334 -1.50 -8.66 -6.95
N HIS A 335 -2.75 -8.26 -6.77
CA HIS A 335 -3.29 -7.01 -7.31
C HIS A 335 -3.89 -6.12 -6.23
N VAL A 336 -3.70 -4.80 -6.35
CA VAL A 336 -4.38 -3.82 -5.47
C VAL A 336 -5.52 -3.17 -6.25
N ASN A 337 -6.76 -3.34 -5.79
CA ASN A 337 -7.90 -2.65 -6.41
C ASN A 337 -7.94 -1.18 -5.99
N ASN A 338 -7.73 -0.25 -6.93
CA ASN A 338 -7.86 1.20 -6.73
C ASN A 338 -8.78 1.83 -7.81
N LEU A 339 -9.85 1.12 -8.17
CA LEU A 339 -10.80 1.56 -9.20
C LEU A 339 -11.88 2.52 -8.67
N GLY A 340 -11.88 2.81 -7.37
CA GLY A 340 -12.92 3.58 -6.68
C GLY A 340 -14.19 2.78 -6.38
N THR A 341 -14.22 1.49 -6.74
CA THR A 341 -15.38 0.60 -6.56
C THR A 341 -14.92 -0.84 -6.32
N ARG A 342 -15.85 -1.72 -5.97
CA ARG A 342 -15.59 -3.17 -5.90
C ARG A 342 -15.30 -3.70 -7.32
N ALA A 343 -14.37 -4.64 -7.41
CA ALA A 343 -14.05 -5.33 -8.65
C ALA A 343 -14.00 -6.84 -8.42
N THR A 344 -14.17 -7.60 -9.49
CA THR A 344 -13.98 -9.04 -9.50
C THR A 344 -12.79 -9.37 -10.41
N VAL A 345 -11.79 -10.04 -9.86
CA VAL A 345 -10.65 -10.60 -10.60
C VAL A 345 -10.94 -12.08 -10.86
N ALA A 346 -10.64 -12.60 -12.04
CA ALA A 346 -10.91 -14.00 -12.36
C ALA A 346 -9.80 -14.66 -13.19
N ILE A 347 -9.61 -15.96 -12.97
CA ILE A 347 -8.84 -16.85 -13.83
C ILE A 347 -9.81 -17.50 -14.81
N ILE A 348 -9.53 -17.37 -16.10
CA ILE A 348 -10.38 -17.85 -17.18
C ILE A 348 -9.58 -18.70 -18.13
N VAL A 349 -10.20 -19.77 -18.62
CA VAL A 349 -9.67 -20.58 -19.71
C VAL A 349 -10.59 -20.43 -20.91
N ASP A 350 -10.05 -19.91 -22.02
CA ASP A 350 -10.74 -19.86 -23.32
C ASP A 350 -10.29 -21.03 -24.18
N ASN A 351 -11.23 -21.88 -24.60
CA ASN A 351 -10.96 -22.96 -25.51
C ASN A 351 -11.09 -22.49 -26.97
N ARG A 352 -9.97 -22.48 -27.67
CA ARG A 352 -9.86 -22.13 -29.10
C ARG A 352 -9.54 -23.36 -29.97
N SER A 353 -9.66 -24.55 -29.38
CA SER A 353 -9.48 -25.83 -30.06
C SER A 353 -10.78 -26.22 -30.77
N SER A 354 -10.70 -27.20 -31.68
CA SER A 354 -11.89 -27.79 -32.30
C SER A 354 -12.66 -28.73 -31.37
N ASN A 355 -11.98 -29.26 -30.35
CA ASN A 355 -12.55 -30.18 -29.36
C ASN A 355 -12.72 -29.47 -28.01
N ASP A 356 -13.57 -30.02 -27.16
CA ASP A 356 -13.69 -29.58 -25.77
C ASP A 356 -12.39 -29.85 -24.99
N ILE A 357 -12.18 -29.04 -23.95
CA ILE A 357 -11.09 -29.25 -23.00
C ILE A 357 -11.66 -29.44 -21.60
N ILE A 358 -10.90 -30.15 -20.78
CA ILE A 358 -11.27 -30.46 -19.41
C ILE A 358 -10.17 -29.89 -18.50
N VAL A 359 -10.56 -29.03 -17.57
CA VAL A 359 -9.69 -28.47 -16.55
C VAL A 359 -9.88 -29.27 -15.27
N THR A 360 -8.87 -30.06 -14.91
CA THR A 360 -8.86 -30.96 -13.76
C THR A 360 -7.83 -30.52 -12.72
N ASN A 361 -7.77 -31.22 -11.58
CA ASN A 361 -6.80 -30.98 -10.52
C ASN A 361 -6.75 -29.52 -10.04
N ILE A 362 -7.88 -28.82 -10.13
CA ILE A 362 -7.96 -27.41 -9.74
C ILE A 362 -7.77 -27.34 -8.24
N LYS A 363 -6.72 -26.66 -7.81
CA LYS A 363 -6.43 -26.43 -6.40
C LYS A 363 -5.76 -25.08 -6.23
N GLY A 364 -6.13 -24.34 -5.19
CA GLY A 364 -5.55 -23.03 -4.97
C GLY A 364 -5.79 -22.47 -3.60
N THR A 365 -5.31 -21.26 -3.43
CA THR A 365 -5.54 -20.43 -2.25
C THR A 365 -5.57 -18.97 -2.69
N SER A 366 -6.34 -18.16 -1.98
CA SER A 366 -6.46 -16.73 -2.23
C SER A 366 -6.80 -16.00 -0.95
N ARG A 367 -6.27 -14.81 -0.79
CA ARG A 367 -6.57 -13.95 0.35
C ARG A 367 -6.72 -12.51 -0.10
N THR A 368 -7.54 -11.78 0.64
CA THR A 368 -7.64 -10.34 0.54
C THR A 368 -7.23 -9.72 1.86
N SER A 369 -6.62 -8.55 1.77
CA SER A 369 -6.26 -7.72 2.92
C SER A 369 -6.48 -6.26 2.54
N PRO A 370 -6.79 -5.37 3.49
CA PRO A 370 -6.46 -3.96 3.25
C PRO A 370 -5.00 -3.86 2.84
N ASN A 371 -4.67 -2.94 1.95
CA ASN A 371 -3.31 -2.81 1.42
C ASN A 371 -2.21 -2.61 2.50
N SER A 372 -2.57 -2.40 3.77
CA SER A 372 -1.68 -2.13 4.89
C SER A 372 -0.83 -3.30 5.39
N TRP A 373 -1.32 -4.55 5.35
CA TRP A 373 -0.58 -5.69 5.93
C TRP A 373 -0.42 -6.83 4.91
N GLY A 374 -0.19 -6.48 3.65
CA GLY A 374 -0.18 -7.42 2.54
C GLY A 374 0.72 -8.64 2.76
N HIS A 375 1.90 -8.45 3.36
CA HIS A 375 2.80 -9.56 3.69
C HIS A 375 2.18 -10.54 4.69
N TYR A 376 1.68 -10.08 5.83
CA TYR A 376 1.17 -10.95 6.90
C TYR A 376 -0.22 -11.51 6.62
N ASP A 377 -1.07 -10.77 5.92
CA ASP A 377 -2.45 -11.17 5.66
C ASP A 377 -2.58 -11.94 4.34
N VAL A 378 -1.67 -11.75 3.39
CA VAL A 378 -1.77 -12.36 2.05
C VAL A 378 -0.53 -13.18 1.71
N GLY A 379 0.66 -12.57 1.73
CA GLY A 379 1.91 -13.16 1.25
C GLY A 379 2.36 -14.41 2.01
N LEU A 380 2.64 -14.25 3.31
CA LEU A 380 3.08 -15.34 4.19
C LEU A 380 2.08 -16.49 4.25
N PRO A 381 0.77 -16.25 4.41
CA PRO A 381 -0.23 -17.32 4.42
C PRO A 381 -0.31 -18.08 3.10
N LEU A 382 -0.15 -17.42 1.95
CA LEU A 382 -0.09 -18.10 0.64
C LEU A 382 1.14 -19.02 0.57
N ALA A 383 2.32 -18.50 0.91
CA ALA A 383 3.57 -19.27 0.92
C ALA A 383 3.50 -20.46 1.89
N GLU A 384 3.00 -20.24 3.11
CA GLU A 384 2.79 -21.28 4.11
C GLU A 384 1.84 -22.38 3.58
N THR A 385 0.71 -21.98 2.99
CA THR A 385 -0.30 -22.92 2.49
C THR A 385 0.27 -23.82 1.39
N VAL A 386 1.08 -23.26 0.49
CA VAL A 386 1.72 -24.01 -0.59
C VAL A 386 2.73 -25.02 -0.04
N LEU A 387 3.64 -24.60 0.85
CA LEU A 387 4.66 -25.50 1.41
C LEU A 387 4.07 -26.60 2.31
N ARG A 388 2.93 -26.31 2.96
CA ARG A 388 2.15 -27.31 3.70
C ARG A 388 1.34 -28.25 2.81
N GLN A 389 1.32 -28.00 1.49
CA GLN A 389 0.49 -28.74 0.54
C GLN A 389 -1.02 -28.70 0.90
N ALA A 390 -1.48 -27.57 1.44
CA ALA A 390 -2.83 -27.38 1.97
C ALA A 390 -3.74 -26.55 1.05
N LEU A 391 -3.54 -26.65 -0.27
CA LEU A 391 -4.36 -25.96 -1.27
C LEU A 391 -5.79 -26.51 -1.27
N THR A 392 -6.78 -25.62 -1.41
CA THR A 392 -8.19 -26.00 -1.48
C THR A 392 -8.51 -26.53 -2.88
N THR A 393 -9.13 -27.71 -2.98
CA THR A 393 -9.50 -28.32 -4.26
C THR A 393 -10.86 -27.82 -4.74
N ALA A 394 -11.04 -27.75 -6.07
CA ALA A 394 -12.28 -27.40 -6.72
C ALA A 394 -12.71 -28.47 -7.74
N PRO A 395 -14.00 -28.56 -8.10
CA PRO A 395 -14.49 -29.50 -9.10
C PRO A 395 -13.90 -29.25 -10.49
N THR A 396 -13.79 -30.32 -11.29
CA THR A 396 -13.42 -30.27 -12.71
C THR A 396 -14.34 -29.35 -13.51
N VAL A 397 -13.78 -28.60 -14.45
CA VAL A 397 -14.51 -27.69 -15.37
C VAL A 397 -14.34 -28.15 -16.82
N LYS A 398 -15.45 -28.38 -17.52
CA LYS A 398 -15.44 -28.65 -18.97
C LYS A 398 -15.64 -27.35 -19.74
N VAL A 399 -14.75 -27.04 -20.67
CA VAL A 399 -14.81 -25.83 -21.52
C VAL A 399 -15.05 -26.23 -22.96
N LYS A 400 -16.23 -25.88 -23.47
CA LYS A 400 -16.64 -26.25 -24.82
C LYS A 400 -15.79 -25.57 -25.88
N ALA A 401 -15.57 -26.22 -27.01
CA ALA A 401 -14.91 -25.63 -28.17
C ALA A 401 -15.50 -24.24 -28.51
N GLY A 402 -14.64 -23.24 -28.66
CA GLY A 402 -15.04 -21.85 -28.97
C GLY A 402 -15.62 -21.05 -27.80
N THR A 403 -15.60 -21.58 -26.57
CA THR A 403 -16.13 -20.91 -25.37
C THR A 403 -15.06 -20.67 -24.31
N GLY A 404 -15.35 -19.84 -23.31
CA GLY A 404 -14.51 -19.65 -22.14
C GLY A 404 -15.24 -20.03 -20.85
N ALA A 405 -14.47 -20.44 -19.84
CA ALA A 405 -14.98 -20.75 -18.51
C ALA A 405 -14.15 -20.08 -17.42
N VAL A 406 -14.83 -19.59 -16.38
CA VAL A 406 -14.20 -19.11 -15.16
C VAL A 406 -13.73 -20.32 -14.35
N ILE A 407 -12.44 -20.38 -14.06
CA ILE A 407 -11.84 -21.39 -13.18
C ILE A 407 -11.95 -20.94 -11.73
N GLN A 408 -11.71 -19.65 -11.48
CA GLN A 408 -11.86 -19.04 -10.18
C GLN A 408 -12.13 -17.54 -10.32
N ALA A 409 -12.96 -17.00 -9.43
CA ALA A 409 -13.21 -15.56 -9.31
C ALA A 409 -13.02 -15.07 -7.87
N PHE A 410 -12.60 -13.82 -7.71
CA PHE A 410 -12.27 -13.20 -6.44
C PHE A 410 -12.90 -11.81 -6.38
N ASP A 411 -13.73 -11.57 -5.35
CA ASP A 411 -14.28 -10.26 -5.09
C ASP A 411 -13.30 -9.43 -4.24
N VAL A 412 -12.93 -8.27 -4.77
CA VAL A 412 -11.94 -7.37 -4.16
C VAL A 412 -12.60 -6.02 -3.92
N SER A 413 -12.72 -5.61 -2.66
CA SER A 413 -13.24 -4.28 -2.35
C SER A 413 -12.24 -3.21 -2.79
N ASN A 414 -12.70 -1.98 -2.98
CA ASN A 414 -11.79 -0.88 -3.26
C ASN A 414 -10.74 -0.74 -2.14
N ASN A 415 -9.50 -0.44 -2.52
CA ASN A 415 -8.30 -0.33 -1.67
C ASN A 415 -7.89 -1.63 -0.97
N GLN A 416 -8.35 -2.79 -1.45
CA GLN A 416 -7.87 -4.08 -0.97
C GLN A 416 -6.84 -4.67 -1.93
N LEU A 417 -5.84 -5.29 -1.32
CA LEU A 417 -4.94 -6.21 -1.98
C LEU A 417 -5.62 -7.58 -2.10
N LEU A 418 -5.48 -8.21 -3.25
CA LEU A 418 -5.78 -9.61 -3.53
C LEU A 418 -4.46 -10.32 -3.85
N GLY A 419 -4.21 -11.47 -3.22
CA GLY A 419 -3.18 -12.40 -3.68
C GLY A 419 -3.76 -13.79 -3.84
N PHE A 420 -3.31 -14.52 -4.86
CA PHE A 420 -3.77 -15.88 -5.14
C PHE A 420 -2.71 -16.72 -5.84
N LEU A 421 -2.82 -18.04 -5.65
CA LEU A 421 -2.09 -19.06 -6.40
C LEU A 421 -3.03 -20.23 -6.70
N TYR A 422 -3.13 -20.60 -7.98
CA TYR A 422 -3.94 -21.73 -8.42
C TYR A 422 -3.14 -22.63 -9.35
N ASP A 423 -3.14 -23.91 -9.03
CA ASP A 423 -2.65 -24.99 -9.88
C ASP A 423 -3.85 -25.69 -10.54
N PHE A 424 -3.71 -26.07 -11.81
CA PHE A 424 -4.67 -26.92 -12.51
C PHE A 424 -4.03 -27.61 -13.72
N THR A 425 -4.67 -28.66 -14.20
CA THR A 425 -4.25 -29.40 -15.39
C THR A 425 -5.29 -29.19 -16.49
N ILE A 426 -4.85 -28.85 -17.71
CA ILE A 426 -5.73 -28.78 -18.88
C ILE A 426 -5.49 -30.03 -19.73
N GLN A 427 -6.57 -30.76 -20.00
CA GLN A 427 -6.58 -31.95 -20.85
C GLN A 427 -7.44 -31.71 -22.11
N GLN A 428 -6.92 -32.11 -23.26
CA GLN A 428 -7.69 -32.15 -24.50
C GLN A 428 -8.59 -33.39 -24.54
N GLU A 429 -9.84 -33.24 -24.97
CA GLU A 429 -10.71 -34.37 -25.25
C GLU A 429 -10.34 -34.99 -26.62
N ASN A 430 -10.43 -36.32 -26.71
CA ASN A 430 -10.22 -37.11 -27.95
C ASN A 430 -8.84 -36.98 -28.61
N ASN A 431 -7.76 -36.84 -27.82
CA ASN A 431 -6.38 -36.74 -28.32
C ASN A 431 -6.16 -35.59 -29.34
N GLY A 432 -6.99 -34.55 -29.29
CA GLY A 432 -6.86 -33.37 -30.13
C GLY A 432 -5.64 -32.52 -29.77
N THR A 433 -5.30 -31.60 -30.66
CA THR A 433 -4.26 -30.59 -30.42
C THR A 433 -4.85 -29.39 -29.69
N GLY A 434 -4.34 -29.08 -28.51
CA GLY A 434 -4.78 -27.98 -27.68
C GLY A 434 -4.39 -26.62 -28.23
N ASN A 435 -5.40 -25.77 -28.34
CA ASN A 435 -5.29 -24.35 -28.60
C ASN A 435 -6.19 -23.62 -27.59
N TYR A 436 -5.62 -23.05 -26.55
CA TYR A 436 -6.38 -22.36 -25.51
C TYR A 436 -5.62 -21.17 -24.96
N ARG A 437 -6.35 -20.30 -24.27
CA ARG A 437 -5.78 -19.17 -23.54
C ARG A 437 -6.12 -19.29 -22.08
N ILE A 438 -5.17 -18.94 -21.22
CA ILE A 438 -5.41 -18.73 -19.80
C ILE A 438 -5.26 -17.23 -19.55
N ARG A 439 -6.25 -16.63 -18.91
CA ARG A 439 -6.26 -15.20 -18.64
C ARG A 439 -6.53 -14.93 -17.18
N THR A 440 -5.79 -13.99 -16.61
CA THR A 440 -6.26 -13.24 -15.45
C THR A 440 -6.96 -12.00 -15.96
N VAL A 441 -8.20 -11.77 -15.55
CA VAL A 441 -8.99 -10.60 -15.96
C VAL A 441 -9.54 -9.88 -14.75
N VAL A 442 -9.92 -8.61 -14.93
CA VAL A 442 -10.66 -7.82 -13.94
C VAL A 442 -11.88 -7.16 -14.58
N THR A 443 -12.94 -6.98 -13.79
CA THR A 443 -14.14 -6.21 -14.14
C THR A 443 -14.74 -5.55 -12.91
N SER A 444 -15.22 -4.31 -13.03
CA SER A 444 -15.99 -3.60 -12.00
C SER A 444 -17.40 -3.22 -12.45
N SER A 445 -17.79 -3.63 -13.66
CA SER A 445 -19.05 -3.20 -14.31
C SER A 445 -19.97 -4.35 -14.71
N SER A 446 -19.44 -5.55 -14.94
CA SER A 446 -20.24 -6.72 -15.31
C SER A 446 -19.61 -8.02 -14.80
N ALA A 447 -20.42 -9.01 -14.45
CA ALA A 447 -19.95 -10.35 -14.10
C ALA A 447 -19.71 -11.25 -15.34
N ASN A 448 -19.92 -10.74 -16.55
CA ASN A 448 -19.73 -11.53 -17.76
C ASN A 448 -18.30 -11.38 -18.29
N PHE A 449 -17.44 -12.31 -17.91
CA PHE A 449 -16.04 -12.23 -18.30
C PHE A 449 -15.77 -12.62 -19.76
N SER A 450 -16.73 -13.25 -20.44
CA SER A 450 -16.55 -13.72 -21.83
C SER A 450 -16.40 -12.56 -22.84
N THR A 451 -16.88 -11.37 -22.49
CA THR A 451 -16.82 -10.16 -23.32
C THR A 451 -15.56 -9.33 -23.12
N ILE A 452 -14.70 -9.69 -22.15
CA ILE A 452 -13.47 -8.95 -21.87
C ILE A 452 -12.46 -9.22 -22.98
N SER A 453 -11.96 -8.13 -23.60
CA SER A 453 -10.95 -8.21 -24.66
C SER A 453 -9.72 -9.01 -24.20
N PRO A 454 -9.19 -9.92 -25.04
CA PRO A 454 -7.98 -10.67 -24.72
C PRO A 454 -6.70 -9.84 -24.83
N THR A 455 -6.77 -8.58 -25.27
CA THR A 455 -5.64 -7.66 -25.28
C THR A 455 -5.21 -7.33 -23.86
N LEU A 456 -3.91 -7.41 -23.59
CA LEU A 456 -3.36 -7.09 -22.28
C LEU A 456 -3.56 -5.62 -21.93
N ALA A 457 -3.81 -5.37 -20.65
CA ALA A 457 -3.79 -4.03 -20.08
C ALA A 457 -2.43 -3.38 -20.30
N PRO A 458 -2.36 -2.06 -20.56
CA PRO A 458 -1.08 -1.38 -20.66
C PRO A 458 -0.31 -1.52 -19.34
N LEU A 459 1.01 -1.72 -19.45
CA LEU A 459 1.90 -1.69 -18.29
C LEU A 459 2.05 -0.25 -17.79
N ASP A 460 2.05 -0.06 -16.48
CA ASP A 460 2.44 1.23 -15.91
C ASP A 460 3.95 1.40 -16.04
N SER A 461 4.38 2.39 -16.84
CA SER A 461 5.79 2.69 -17.07
C SER A 461 6.51 3.21 -15.82
N TYR A 462 5.78 3.73 -14.83
CA TYR A 462 6.32 4.27 -13.59
C TYR A 462 6.31 3.25 -12.44
N ALA A 463 5.53 2.18 -12.57
CA ALA A 463 5.39 1.11 -11.60
C ALA A 463 5.36 -0.24 -12.31
N THR A 464 6.51 -0.61 -12.91
CA THR A 464 6.62 -1.88 -13.61
C THR A 464 6.52 -3.04 -12.63
N HIS A 465 5.81 -4.07 -13.04
CA HIS A 465 5.56 -5.25 -12.23
C HIS A 465 5.75 -6.51 -13.08
N PRO A 466 6.11 -7.66 -12.49
CA PRO A 466 6.30 -8.90 -13.23
C PRO A 466 5.05 -9.32 -14.00
N ARG A 467 5.21 -9.73 -15.26
CA ARG A 467 4.11 -10.22 -16.09
C ARG A 467 4.68 -11.12 -17.18
N GLY A 468 4.14 -12.32 -17.31
CA GLY A 468 4.59 -13.24 -18.36
C GLY A 468 4.40 -14.70 -18.01
N VAL A 469 4.91 -15.57 -18.87
CA VAL A 469 4.82 -17.01 -18.73
C VAL A 469 6.20 -17.64 -18.76
N TRP A 470 6.50 -18.53 -17.82
CA TRP A 470 7.77 -19.28 -17.80
C TRP A 470 7.52 -20.78 -17.69
N LYS A 471 8.53 -21.56 -18.11
CA LYS A 471 8.56 -23.01 -17.93
C LYS A 471 9.11 -23.35 -16.55
N GLY A 472 8.41 -24.19 -15.81
CA GLY A 472 8.78 -24.69 -14.49
C GLY A 472 8.20 -23.87 -13.34
N THR A 473 7.81 -24.56 -12.27
CA THR A 473 7.35 -23.96 -11.02
C THR A 473 8.21 -24.30 -9.80
N THR A 474 9.10 -25.27 -9.94
CA THR A 474 10.02 -25.70 -8.89
C THR A 474 11.46 -25.53 -9.35
N LEU A 475 12.22 -24.71 -8.63
CA LEU A 475 13.65 -24.52 -8.87
C LEU A 475 14.47 -25.41 -7.93
N GLU A 476 15.31 -26.24 -8.50
CA GLU A 476 16.21 -27.13 -7.79
C GLU A 476 17.66 -26.66 -7.81
N ALA A 477 18.36 -26.77 -6.69
CA ALA A 477 19.81 -26.67 -6.64
C ALA A 477 20.38 -27.47 -5.46
N THR A 478 21.64 -27.87 -5.58
CA THR A 478 22.41 -28.42 -4.45
C THR A 478 23.40 -27.36 -4.00
N LEU A 479 23.36 -27.00 -2.71
CA LEU A 479 24.32 -26.10 -2.10
C LEU A 479 25.65 -26.84 -1.90
N PRO A 480 26.80 -26.12 -1.87
CA PRO A 480 28.07 -26.73 -1.50
C PRO A 480 28.00 -27.40 -0.12
N THR A 481 28.75 -28.49 0.06
CA THR A 481 28.83 -29.20 1.34
C THR A 481 29.33 -28.26 2.44
N TYR A 482 28.61 -28.22 3.56
CA TYR A 482 29.08 -27.54 4.77
C TYR A 482 29.69 -28.57 5.73
N THR A 483 30.96 -28.39 6.08
CA THR A 483 31.60 -29.19 7.13
C THR A 483 31.36 -28.53 8.48
N ILE A 484 30.95 -29.30 9.47
CA ILE A 484 30.75 -28.83 10.85
C ILE A 484 32.03 -28.19 11.38
N ASP A 485 31.86 -27.15 12.19
CA ASP A 485 32.89 -26.26 12.75
C ASP A 485 33.62 -25.35 11.75
N ASN A 486 33.36 -25.47 10.44
CA ASN A 486 33.84 -24.46 9.49
C ASN A 486 33.17 -23.10 9.70
N GLU A 487 33.84 -22.06 9.23
CA GLU A 487 33.32 -20.69 9.23
C GLU A 487 31.92 -20.61 8.58
N PRO A 488 31.01 -19.76 9.12
CA PRO A 488 29.71 -19.53 8.53
C PRO A 488 29.81 -19.16 7.04
N VAL A 489 28.90 -19.70 6.24
CA VAL A 489 28.84 -19.42 4.80
C VAL A 489 27.41 -19.21 4.36
N ALA A 490 27.19 -18.16 3.58
CA ALA A 490 25.91 -17.84 2.98
C ALA A 490 25.88 -18.16 1.50
N TYR A 491 24.71 -18.58 1.02
CA TYR A 491 24.45 -18.93 -0.38
C TYR A 491 23.28 -18.15 -0.95
N SER A 492 23.36 -17.88 -2.25
CA SER A 492 22.28 -17.28 -3.04
C SER A 492 22.13 -18.05 -4.34
N ILE A 493 20.89 -18.38 -4.69
CA ILE A 493 20.59 -19.06 -5.95
C ILE A 493 20.64 -18.03 -7.08
N SER A 494 21.49 -18.26 -8.08
CA SER A 494 21.73 -17.29 -9.14
C SER A 494 22.13 -17.97 -10.45
N ASN A 495 22.21 -17.21 -11.55
CA ASN A 495 22.80 -17.68 -12.80
C ASN A 495 24.31 -17.37 -12.89
N GLY A 496 24.95 -17.00 -11.78
CA GLY A 496 26.35 -16.59 -11.71
C GLY A 496 26.64 -15.13 -12.11
N LYS A 497 25.64 -14.41 -12.64
CA LYS A 497 25.74 -12.96 -12.93
C LYS A 497 24.69 -12.17 -12.15
N THR A 498 23.46 -12.65 -12.17
CA THR A 498 22.31 -12.09 -11.48
C THR A 498 21.52 -13.20 -10.81
N ASP A 499 20.68 -12.83 -9.86
CA ASP A 499 19.63 -13.66 -9.28
C ASP A 499 18.35 -13.66 -10.15
N HIS A 500 18.35 -13.01 -11.32
CA HIS A 500 17.18 -12.96 -12.21
C HIS A 500 17.09 -14.22 -13.10
N LEU A 501 16.45 -15.28 -12.61
CA LEU A 501 16.32 -16.54 -13.35
C LEU A 501 15.09 -16.56 -14.28
N LEU A 502 14.09 -15.73 -14.01
CA LEU A 502 12.90 -15.57 -14.85
C LEU A 502 12.97 -14.23 -15.60
N SER A 503 13.49 -14.30 -16.81
CA SER A 503 13.77 -13.15 -17.67
C SER A 503 12.84 -13.10 -18.88
N VAL A 504 12.80 -11.96 -19.58
CA VAL A 504 12.14 -11.85 -20.88
C VAL A 504 12.73 -12.85 -21.89
N ALA A 505 14.04 -13.08 -21.86
CA ALA A 505 14.73 -13.93 -22.82
C ALA A 505 14.39 -15.43 -22.72
N ASN A 506 13.92 -15.90 -21.56
CA ASN A 506 13.51 -17.29 -21.34
C ASN A 506 12.02 -17.43 -21.02
N ALA A 507 11.22 -16.38 -21.27
CA ALA A 507 9.78 -16.45 -21.18
C ALA A 507 9.19 -17.21 -22.38
N LEU A 508 8.02 -17.82 -22.17
CA LEU A 508 7.19 -18.47 -23.19
C LEU A 508 6.19 -17.49 -23.82
N SER A 509 5.98 -16.33 -23.20
CA SER A 509 5.10 -15.25 -23.67
C SER A 509 5.81 -14.30 -24.64
N ASP A 510 5.04 -13.42 -25.28
CA ASP A 510 5.58 -12.39 -26.17
C ASP A 510 6.59 -11.49 -25.44
N PRO A 511 7.84 -11.35 -25.91
CA PRO A 511 8.85 -10.51 -25.27
C PRO A 511 8.45 -9.03 -25.12
N THR A 512 7.57 -8.52 -25.98
CA THR A 512 7.10 -7.12 -25.96
C THR A 512 6.04 -6.87 -24.88
N GLU A 513 5.39 -7.93 -24.43
CA GLU A 513 4.34 -7.90 -23.39
C GLU A 513 4.82 -8.51 -22.06
N THR A 514 6.07 -8.97 -22.02
CA THR A 514 6.66 -9.64 -20.86
C THR A 514 7.50 -8.67 -20.03
N VAL A 515 7.33 -8.72 -18.72
CA VAL A 515 8.20 -8.08 -17.72
C VAL A 515 8.83 -9.16 -16.87
N HIS A 516 10.14 -9.07 -16.65
CA HIS A 516 10.92 -10.01 -15.85
C HIS A 516 10.27 -10.30 -14.48
N ASN A 517 10.48 -11.51 -13.96
CA ASN A 517 10.08 -11.89 -12.60
C ASN A 517 11.33 -12.06 -11.71
N PRO A 518 12.03 -10.97 -11.36
CA PRO A 518 13.25 -11.03 -10.56
C PRO A 518 13.00 -11.49 -9.13
N GLY A 519 11.75 -11.39 -8.64
CA GLY A 519 11.34 -11.86 -7.32
C GLY A 519 11.01 -13.35 -7.25
N HIS A 520 11.06 -14.06 -8.39
CA HIS A 520 10.69 -15.48 -8.48
C HIS A 520 9.31 -15.80 -7.88
N TYR A 521 8.37 -14.85 -8.00
CA TYR A 521 7.03 -15.02 -7.47
C TYR A 521 6.34 -16.22 -8.12
N GLY A 522 5.58 -16.99 -7.34
CA GLY A 522 4.93 -18.22 -7.78
C GLY A 522 5.85 -19.46 -7.88
N LEU A 523 7.17 -19.31 -7.75
CA LEU A 523 8.11 -20.44 -7.68
C LEU A 523 8.22 -21.03 -6.27
N THR A 524 8.52 -22.32 -6.23
CA THR A 524 9.00 -23.03 -5.04
C THR A 524 10.45 -23.44 -5.28
N TYR A 525 11.29 -23.33 -4.27
CA TYR A 525 12.67 -23.81 -4.31
C TYR A 525 12.73 -25.17 -3.65
N ARG A 526 13.57 -26.07 -4.16
CA ARG A 526 13.96 -27.32 -3.52
C ARG A 526 15.48 -27.39 -3.49
N LEU A 527 16.06 -27.11 -2.32
CA LEU A 527 17.49 -27.08 -2.10
C LEU A 527 17.93 -28.29 -1.29
N SER A 528 19.07 -28.86 -1.67
CA SER A 528 19.77 -29.87 -0.88
C SER A 528 21.05 -29.26 -0.33
N LEU A 529 21.26 -29.34 0.98
CA LEU A 529 22.48 -28.90 1.65
C LEU A 529 23.17 -30.13 2.27
N PRO A 530 24.23 -30.65 1.63
CA PRO A 530 25.03 -31.73 2.21
C PRO A 530 25.77 -31.21 3.45
N ILE A 531 25.77 -31.99 4.53
CA ILE A 531 26.50 -31.71 5.76
C ILE A 531 27.54 -32.81 6.00
N GLN A 532 28.76 -32.41 6.33
CA GLN A 532 29.84 -33.30 6.75
C GLN A 532 30.18 -33.06 8.21
N ASN A 533 30.03 -34.09 9.05
CA ASN A 533 30.36 -34.07 10.46
C ASN A 533 31.54 -35.03 10.72
N GLU A 534 32.73 -34.49 10.87
CA GLU A 534 33.94 -35.31 11.04
C GLU A 534 34.07 -35.91 12.44
N THR A 535 33.43 -35.29 13.44
CA THR A 535 33.49 -35.74 14.84
C THR A 535 32.64 -37.00 15.08
N GLY A 536 31.57 -37.18 14.30
CA GLY A 536 30.57 -38.23 14.52
C GLY A 536 29.71 -38.03 15.78
N GLU A 537 29.96 -36.98 16.56
CA GLU A 537 29.13 -36.60 17.70
C GLU A 537 27.85 -35.88 17.24
N ILE A 538 26.84 -35.83 18.10
CA ILE A 538 25.61 -35.06 17.81
C ILE A 538 25.98 -33.59 17.79
N GLN A 539 25.71 -32.94 16.66
CA GLN A 539 26.04 -31.54 16.44
C GLN A 539 24.79 -30.76 16.03
N THR A 540 24.80 -29.44 16.26
CA THR A 540 23.70 -28.57 15.83
C THR A 540 24.21 -27.57 14.81
N VAL A 541 23.54 -27.52 13.66
CA VAL A 541 23.78 -26.49 12.65
C VAL A 541 22.61 -25.51 12.63
N ARG A 542 22.93 -24.23 12.51
CA ARG A 542 21.96 -23.14 12.38
C ARG A 542 21.86 -22.71 10.93
N LEU A 543 20.64 -22.72 10.41
CA LEU A 543 20.29 -22.13 9.14
C LEU A 543 19.73 -20.73 9.38
N ARG A 544 20.34 -19.70 8.78
CA ARG A 544 19.84 -18.32 8.83
C ARG A 544 19.35 -17.88 7.47
N PHE A 545 18.22 -17.20 7.47
CA PHE A 545 17.58 -16.63 6.29
C PHE A 545 17.65 -15.11 6.40
N SER A 546 18.14 -14.45 5.37
CA SER A 546 18.49 -13.03 5.43
C SER A 546 18.03 -12.26 4.19
N ALA A 547 17.51 -11.06 4.41
CA ALA A 547 17.17 -10.10 3.37
C ALA A 547 18.43 -9.36 2.87
N ARG A 548 18.60 -9.23 1.54
CA ARG A 548 19.78 -8.57 0.94
C ARG A 548 19.51 -7.37 0.04
N GLY A 549 18.32 -7.24 -0.52
CA GLY A 549 18.00 -6.16 -1.47
C GLY A 549 16.95 -5.21 -0.90
N GLY A 550 15.81 -5.79 -0.56
CA GLY A 550 14.73 -5.13 0.17
C GLY A 550 14.17 -6.06 1.25
N SER A 551 13.03 -5.67 1.82
CA SER A 551 12.32 -6.47 2.83
C SER A 551 11.99 -7.87 2.29
N TYR A 552 12.45 -8.92 2.97
CA TYR A 552 12.21 -10.31 2.56
C TYR A 552 11.23 -10.99 3.51
N CYS A 553 10.30 -11.77 2.98
CA CYS A 553 9.46 -12.66 3.77
C CYS A 553 9.00 -13.87 2.95
N GLY A 554 8.61 -14.95 3.63
CA GLY A 554 8.21 -16.19 2.95
C GLY A 554 7.93 -17.34 3.91
N ALA A 555 7.98 -18.55 3.38
CA ALA A 555 7.93 -19.76 4.19
C ALA A 555 9.10 -20.68 3.80
N VAL A 556 9.56 -21.47 4.77
CA VAL A 556 10.58 -22.50 4.58
C VAL A 556 10.10 -23.81 5.17
N LYS A 557 10.38 -24.91 4.50
CA LYS A 557 10.21 -26.27 5.03
C LYS A 557 11.59 -26.89 5.19
N VAL A 558 11.94 -27.25 6.42
CA VAL A 558 13.21 -27.89 6.76
C VAL A 558 12.91 -29.32 7.20
N ASN A 559 13.40 -30.30 6.44
CA ASN A 559 13.19 -31.73 6.69
C ASN A 559 11.75 -32.10 7.07
N GLY A 560 10.78 -31.57 6.31
CA GLY A 560 9.35 -31.87 6.51
C GLY A 560 8.58 -30.86 7.35
N VAL A 561 9.25 -30.06 8.18
CA VAL A 561 8.60 -29.09 9.09
C VAL A 561 8.56 -27.72 8.43
N VAL A 562 7.36 -27.14 8.31
CA VAL A 562 7.16 -25.81 7.73
C VAL A 562 7.26 -24.74 8.81
N TYR A 563 7.96 -23.66 8.50
CA TYR A 563 8.12 -22.45 9.29
C TYR A 563 7.78 -21.22 8.44
N VAL A 564 7.31 -20.16 9.09
CA VAL A 564 7.05 -18.87 8.46
C VAL A 564 8.21 -17.94 8.75
N ILE A 565 8.78 -17.32 7.71
CA ILE A 565 9.82 -16.30 7.81
C ILE A 565 9.12 -14.93 7.81
N PRO A 566 9.07 -14.20 8.93
CA PRO A 566 8.48 -12.85 8.94
C PRO A 566 9.26 -11.89 8.03
N PRO A 567 8.68 -10.76 7.60
CA PRO A 567 9.41 -9.61 7.08
C PRO A 567 10.69 -9.30 7.83
N LEU A 568 11.80 -9.42 7.10
CA LEU A 568 13.15 -9.12 7.55
C LEU A 568 13.62 -7.83 6.88
N GLN A 569 14.10 -6.89 7.68
CA GLN A 569 14.80 -5.72 7.16
C GLN A 569 16.10 -6.15 6.45
N PRO A 570 16.38 -5.58 5.26
CA PRO A 570 17.58 -5.91 4.51
C PRO A 570 18.83 -5.53 5.30
N PHE A 571 19.86 -6.37 5.21
CA PHE A 571 21.19 -6.18 5.81
C PHE A 571 21.30 -6.20 7.33
N THR A 572 20.19 -6.04 8.07
CA THR A 572 20.20 -5.96 9.54
C THR A 572 19.51 -7.13 10.24
N GLN A 573 18.54 -7.79 9.59
CA GLN A 573 17.72 -8.81 10.24
C GLN A 573 17.83 -10.18 9.58
N SER A 574 17.77 -11.22 10.41
CA SER A 574 17.68 -12.61 9.97
C SER A 574 16.63 -13.39 10.76
N ALA A 575 16.14 -14.48 10.18
CA ALA A 575 15.37 -15.50 10.86
C ALA A 575 16.14 -16.82 10.84
N SER A 576 16.12 -17.58 11.93
CA SER A 576 16.94 -18.79 12.07
C SER A 576 16.15 -20.00 12.50
N VAL A 577 16.61 -21.18 12.06
CA VAL A 577 16.15 -22.48 12.52
C VAL A 577 17.36 -23.39 12.76
N ASP A 578 17.36 -24.10 13.88
CA ASP A 578 18.41 -25.04 14.24
C ASP A 578 18.03 -26.44 13.78
N TYR A 579 19.03 -27.20 13.33
CA TYR A 579 18.91 -28.57 12.85
C TYR A 579 19.96 -29.44 13.53
N ILE A 580 19.54 -30.61 14.02
CA ILE A 580 20.41 -31.56 14.72
C ILE A 580 20.95 -32.57 13.71
N VAL A 581 22.27 -32.69 13.64
CA VAL A 581 23.01 -33.62 12.78
C VAL A 581 23.44 -34.81 13.62
N PHE A 582 22.98 -36.00 13.25
CA PHE A 582 23.22 -37.24 14.01
C PHE A 582 24.32 -38.14 13.44
N SER A 583 24.74 -37.90 12.19
CA SER A 583 25.62 -38.79 11.43
C SER A 583 26.81 -38.05 10.83
N ASN A 584 27.85 -38.79 10.45
CA ASN A 584 29.04 -38.23 9.81
C ASN A 584 28.74 -37.56 8.45
N GLN A 585 27.70 -38.00 7.78
CA GLN A 585 27.15 -37.37 6.58
C GLN A 585 25.65 -37.24 6.75
N ASP A 586 25.12 -36.07 6.45
CA ASP A 586 23.68 -35.80 6.47
C ASP A 586 23.31 -34.91 5.27
N MET A 587 22.03 -34.82 4.96
CA MET A 587 21.49 -33.96 3.92
C MET A 587 20.29 -33.21 4.46
N ILE A 588 20.43 -31.89 4.56
CA ILE A 588 19.31 -31.03 4.91
C ILE A 588 18.54 -30.72 3.63
N SER A 589 17.26 -31.10 3.62
CA SER A 589 16.31 -30.74 2.58
C SER A 589 15.58 -29.47 2.96
N LEU A 590 15.61 -28.50 2.05
CA LEU A 590 14.97 -27.20 2.23
C LEU A 590 14.00 -26.95 1.08
N GLU A 591 12.76 -26.61 1.39
CA GLU A 591 11.81 -26.07 0.40
C GLU A 591 11.45 -24.64 0.78
N PHE A 592 11.49 -23.70 -0.16
CA PHE A 592 11.13 -22.29 0.11
C PHE A 592 10.08 -21.81 -0.87
N MET A 593 9.19 -20.96 -0.39
CA MET A 593 8.34 -20.14 -1.25
C MET A 593 8.39 -18.70 -0.77
N HIS A 594 8.66 -17.79 -1.69
CA HIS A 594 8.62 -16.35 -1.41
C HIS A 594 7.19 -15.90 -1.26
N ALA A 595 6.94 -15.05 -0.27
CA ALA A 595 5.66 -14.37 -0.15
C ALA A 595 5.53 -13.32 -1.26
N GLY A 596 4.30 -13.04 -1.68
CA GLY A 596 4.06 -11.86 -2.51
C GLY A 596 4.43 -10.58 -1.76
N GLY A 597 4.87 -9.57 -2.51
CA GLY A 597 5.47 -8.33 -2.00
C GLY A 597 6.90 -8.42 -1.46
N ALA A 598 7.46 -9.62 -1.25
CA ALA A 598 8.82 -9.78 -0.75
C ALA A 598 9.89 -9.45 -1.81
N ALA A 599 10.98 -8.79 -1.41
CA ALA A 599 12.12 -8.52 -2.27
C ALA A 599 13.12 -9.69 -2.31
N LEU A 600 13.83 -9.84 -3.43
CA LEU A 600 14.98 -10.74 -3.60
C LEU A 600 16.31 -9.96 -3.68
N PRO A 601 17.47 -10.61 -3.43
CA PRO A 601 17.70 -12.04 -3.14
C PRO A 601 17.58 -12.48 -1.67
N LEU A 602 17.20 -13.75 -1.47
CA LEU A 602 17.31 -14.48 -0.21
C LEU A 602 18.76 -14.99 -0.03
N GLY A 603 19.36 -14.69 1.13
CA GLY A 603 20.55 -15.38 1.61
C GLY A 603 20.18 -16.58 2.50
N VAL A 604 20.80 -17.73 2.25
CA VAL A 604 20.72 -18.92 3.11
C VAL A 604 22.11 -19.16 3.70
N GLU A 605 22.29 -18.80 4.96
CA GLU A 605 23.52 -19.04 5.72
C GLU A 605 23.43 -20.33 6.52
N VAL A 606 24.54 -21.06 6.56
CA VAL A 606 24.73 -22.22 7.44
C VAL A 606 25.93 -21.98 8.34
N SER A 607 25.79 -22.33 9.61
CA SER A 607 26.84 -22.24 10.63
C SER A 607 26.69 -23.34 11.68
N THR A 608 27.77 -23.69 12.36
CA THR A 608 27.73 -24.59 13.52
C THR A 608 27.38 -23.81 14.78
N VAL A 609 26.48 -24.35 15.59
CA VAL A 609 26.14 -23.78 16.91
C VAL A 609 27.18 -24.29 17.91
N LYS A 610 27.98 -23.35 18.44
CA LYS A 610 29.02 -23.64 19.43
C LYS A 610 28.48 -23.61 20.86
#